data_AF-A0A252DQH2-F1
#
_entry.id   AF-A0A252DQH2-F1
#
_cell.length_a   1.000
_cell.length_b   1.000
_cell.length_c   1.000
_cell.angle_alpha   90.00
_cell.angle_beta   90.00
_cell.angle_gamma   90.00
#
_symmetry.space_group_name_H-M   'P 1'
#
loop_
_entity.id
_entity.type
_entity.pdbx_description
1 polymer ?
#
loop_
_entity_poly.entity_id
_entity_poly.type
_entity_poly.pdbx_seq_one_letter_code
_entity_poly.pdbx_strand_id
1 'polypeptide(L)'
;MNHENFITQEIPDVYILAVLLLVSLIIETCLNWRKNWAIPAMLVYGTVGLWYFVEIIYTPDNYLSFSTDIVELGFSEIIIFLIAFRLLVPYFTKQLTPKTFNTLPQFSLITMRPEHLLSILASIWLLILLLGLSQVNWNVIDALLPLRGRSHSTFLFTRAAVGSSSIDFIMSSLSYSYTLICSFFGVLLLFQKQWVVKVINLSLIIISWPMFIFSGTRNSFLAMVVPTFLSYLIVSKQKWWLKLFLSLLGFISINYILTVIIAFRNVGFENYLSQIWQTGEVVVPETKHEGLNMAQELFYINSFLQQGSLSLHYGYDYLVEALNWVPRFLWPDKPFIGLDYAQLRAPGKEGLGITATVSRGLIGGGVMNFGFIFGPVAPAFLMAIWSGIIARFWSQRYSILRFALFLVGLGITPNLGRDFTILVLWPMIFGYILILYIEGIERKRLRKLNSLYQPISKFN
;
A
#
# COMPACT_ATOMS: atom_id res chain seq x y z
N MET A 1 -34.80 2.99 7.32
CA MET A 1 -34.69 3.75 8.58
C MET A 1 -33.82 4.96 8.27
N ASN A 2 -34.35 6.18 8.47
CA ASN A 2 -33.83 7.40 7.84
C ASN A 2 -32.46 7.83 8.42
N HIS A 3 -31.54 8.28 7.57
CA HIS A 3 -30.23 8.85 7.94
C HIS A 3 -30.32 9.94 9.02
N GLU A 4 -31.46 10.64 9.10
CA GLU A 4 -31.74 11.68 10.09
C GLU A 4 -31.84 11.13 11.53
N ASN A 5 -32.28 9.86 11.71
CA ASN A 5 -32.40 9.26 13.04
C ASN A 5 -31.04 8.81 13.63
N PHE A 6 -30.00 8.67 12.81
CA PHE A 6 -28.67 8.27 13.28
C PHE A 6 -27.87 9.46 13.85
N ILE A 7 -28.06 10.66 13.30
CA ILE A 7 -27.47 11.89 13.86
C ILE A 7 -28.11 12.21 15.23
N THR A 8 -29.34 11.75 15.48
CA THR A 8 -30.03 11.86 16.78
C THR A 8 -29.74 10.72 17.74
N GLN A 9 -29.05 9.65 17.32
CA GLN A 9 -28.49 8.65 18.22
C GLN A 9 -27.15 9.18 18.74
N GLU A 10 -26.94 9.12 20.06
CA GLU A 10 -25.80 9.71 20.75
C GLU A 10 -24.47 9.15 20.22
N ILE A 11 -23.87 9.87 19.27
CA ILE A 11 -22.47 9.67 18.89
C ILE A 11 -21.65 9.87 20.16
N PRO A 12 -20.80 8.90 20.57
CA PRO A 12 -20.07 9.02 21.82
C PRO A 12 -19.18 10.27 21.85
N ASP A 13 -19.12 10.97 22.98
CA ASP A 13 -18.28 12.17 23.14
C ASP A 13 -16.80 11.90 22.79
N VAL A 14 -16.33 10.67 23.07
CA VAL A 14 -14.99 10.21 22.74
C VAL A 14 -14.74 10.21 21.23
N TYR A 15 -15.74 9.89 20.40
CA TYR A 15 -15.61 9.97 18.94
C TYR A 15 -15.39 11.42 18.50
N ILE A 16 -16.17 12.36 19.04
CA ILE A 16 -16.03 13.79 18.72
C ILE A 16 -14.63 14.28 19.12
N LEU A 17 -14.16 13.89 20.30
CA LEU A 17 -12.81 14.19 20.77
C LEU A 17 -11.74 13.63 19.80
N ALA A 18 -11.90 12.38 19.34
CA ALA A 18 -10.99 11.73 18.40
C ALA A 18 -10.97 12.45 17.03
N VAL A 19 -12.13 12.90 16.53
CA VAL A 19 -12.24 13.70 15.30
C VAL A 19 -11.55 15.04 15.47
N LEU A 20 -11.82 15.76 16.56
CA LEU A 20 -11.20 17.06 16.85
C LEU A 20 -9.69 16.94 16.94
N LEU A 21 -9.18 15.89 17.59
CA LEU A 21 -7.75 15.60 17.66
C LEU A 21 -7.16 15.35 16.27
N LEU A 22 -7.79 14.47 15.46
CA LEU A 22 -7.33 14.17 14.11
C LEU A 22 -7.27 15.43 13.24
N VAL A 23 -8.33 16.24 13.26
CA VAL A 23 -8.41 17.51 12.50
C VAL A 23 -7.33 18.49 12.98
N SER A 24 -7.13 18.62 14.29
CA SER A 24 -6.08 19.48 14.86
C SER A 24 -4.68 19.05 14.40
N LEU A 25 -4.39 17.75 14.40
CA LEU A 25 -3.12 17.19 13.91
C LEU A 25 -2.93 17.40 12.40
N ILE A 26 -4.00 17.29 11.61
CA ILE A 26 -3.98 17.61 10.18
C ILE A 26 -3.67 19.10 9.96
N ILE A 27 -4.35 20.00 10.68
CA ILE A 27 -4.10 21.44 10.61
C ILE A 27 -2.65 21.75 11.01
N GLU A 28 -2.17 21.18 12.11
CA GLU A 28 -0.78 21.34 12.56
C GLU A 28 0.21 20.92 11.46
N THR A 29 -0.08 19.79 10.81
CA THR A 29 0.75 19.24 9.74
C THR A 29 0.76 20.16 8.52
N CYS A 30 -0.38 20.73 8.14
CA CYS A 30 -0.50 21.72 7.07
C CYS A 30 0.27 23.01 7.40
N LEU A 31 0.18 23.52 8.63
CA LEU A 31 0.94 24.69 9.08
C LEU A 31 2.44 24.42 9.08
N ASN A 32 2.84 23.18 9.37
CA ASN A 32 4.24 22.74 9.41
C ASN A 32 4.70 22.04 8.13
N TRP A 33 4.03 22.22 6.98
CA TRP A 33 4.26 21.46 5.74
C TRP A 33 5.72 21.42 5.26
N ARG A 34 6.52 22.42 5.63
CA ARG A 34 7.96 22.50 5.27
C ARG A 34 8.85 21.56 6.09
N LYS A 35 8.38 21.03 7.22
CA LYS A 35 9.15 20.10 8.06
C LYS A 35 9.16 18.72 7.42
N ASN A 36 10.29 18.01 7.50
CA ASN A 36 10.48 16.70 6.87
C ASN A 36 9.47 15.63 7.34
N TRP A 37 8.92 15.78 8.54
CA TRP A 37 7.95 14.86 9.11
C TRP A 37 6.50 15.11 8.64
N ALA A 38 6.21 16.29 8.10
CA ALA A 38 4.83 16.70 7.84
C ALA A 38 4.15 15.87 6.76
N ILE A 39 4.79 15.68 5.60
CA ILE A 39 4.20 14.90 4.49
C ILE A 39 3.91 13.45 4.89
N PRO A 40 4.86 12.70 5.50
CA PRO A 40 4.56 11.35 5.99
C PRO A 40 3.48 11.32 7.08
N ALA A 41 3.50 12.27 8.02
CA ALA A 41 2.50 12.33 9.09
C ALA A 41 1.09 12.55 8.53
N MET A 42 0.94 13.50 7.58
CA MET A 42 -0.32 13.78 6.90
C MET A 42 -0.91 12.52 6.27
N LEU A 43 -0.06 11.67 5.70
CA LEU A 43 -0.49 10.45 5.06
C LEU A 43 -1.01 9.43 6.07
N VAL A 44 -0.34 9.28 7.22
CA VAL A 44 -0.82 8.39 8.29
C VAL A 44 -2.12 8.91 8.89
N TYR A 45 -2.23 10.22 9.14
CA TYR A 45 -3.49 10.83 9.59
C TYR A 45 -4.62 10.63 8.58
N GLY A 46 -4.36 10.84 7.28
CA GLY A 46 -5.32 10.55 6.23
C GLY A 46 -5.73 9.07 6.17
N THR A 47 -4.78 8.17 6.40
CA THR A 47 -5.01 6.72 6.45
C THR A 47 -5.92 6.35 7.61
N VAL A 48 -5.60 6.84 8.82
CA VAL A 48 -6.43 6.59 10.01
C VAL A 48 -7.81 7.23 9.85
N GLY A 49 -7.89 8.46 9.36
CA GLY A 49 -9.14 9.15 9.06
C GLY A 49 -10.05 8.32 8.14
N LEU A 50 -9.48 7.84 7.02
CA LEU A 50 -10.21 7.05 6.04
C LEU A 50 -10.66 5.70 6.58
N TRP A 51 -9.82 4.99 7.33
CA TRP A 51 -10.13 3.63 7.79
C TRP A 51 -10.97 3.56 9.06
N TYR A 52 -10.88 4.55 9.95
CA TYR A 52 -11.49 4.48 11.29
C TYR A 52 -12.64 5.47 11.49
N PHE A 53 -12.70 6.58 10.74
CA PHE A 53 -13.73 7.62 10.96
C PHE A 53 -14.80 7.66 9.85
N VAL A 54 -14.43 7.38 8.60
CA VAL A 54 -15.38 7.42 7.47
C VAL A 54 -16.47 6.34 7.59
N GLU A 55 -16.14 5.18 8.17
CA GLU A 55 -17.06 4.05 8.29
C GLU A 55 -18.31 4.40 9.12
N ILE A 56 -18.18 5.18 10.21
CA ILE A 56 -19.33 5.65 11.02
C ILE A 56 -20.34 6.39 10.18
N ILE A 57 -19.84 7.21 9.26
CA ILE A 57 -20.66 8.07 8.42
C ILE A 57 -21.25 7.27 7.26
N TYR A 58 -20.49 6.31 6.72
CA TYR A 58 -20.82 5.57 5.51
C TYR A 58 -21.74 4.36 5.76
N THR A 59 -21.52 3.63 6.86
CA THR A 59 -22.23 2.41 7.26
C THR A 59 -22.60 2.46 8.74
N PRO A 60 -23.48 3.40 9.13
CA PRO A 60 -23.89 3.60 10.53
C PRO A 60 -24.52 2.35 11.18
N ASP A 61 -25.22 1.53 10.40
CA ASP A 61 -25.93 0.34 10.91
C ASP A 61 -24.99 -0.70 11.53
N ASN A 62 -23.73 -0.78 11.07
CA ASN A 62 -22.73 -1.70 11.62
C ASN A 62 -22.39 -1.39 13.08
N TYR A 63 -22.52 -0.12 13.49
CA TYR A 63 -22.17 0.36 14.83
C TYR A 63 -23.22 -0.02 15.87
N LEU A 64 -24.47 -0.15 15.46
CA LEU A 64 -25.60 -0.50 16.33
C LEU A 64 -25.49 -1.92 16.91
N SER A 65 -24.58 -2.74 16.38
CA SER A 65 -24.33 -4.09 16.88
C SER A 65 -23.43 -4.16 18.13
N PHE A 66 -22.82 -3.04 18.54
CA PHE A 66 -21.91 -2.97 19.68
C PHE A 66 -22.50 -2.14 20.82
N SER A 67 -22.09 -2.43 22.06
CA SER A 67 -22.40 -1.57 23.21
C SER A 67 -21.60 -0.26 23.14
N THR A 68 -22.17 0.81 23.70
CA THR A 68 -21.53 2.14 23.76
C THR A 68 -20.13 2.07 24.38
N ASP A 69 -19.95 1.28 25.45
CA ASP A 69 -18.66 1.11 26.13
C ASP A 69 -17.55 0.58 25.20
N ILE A 70 -17.87 -0.37 24.32
CA ILE A 70 -16.90 -0.95 23.37
C ILE A 70 -16.50 0.07 22.32
N VAL A 71 -17.46 0.87 21.87
CA VAL A 71 -17.24 1.93 20.87
C VAL A 71 -16.38 3.04 21.48
N GLU A 72 -16.68 3.48 22.69
CA GLU A 72 -15.88 4.47 23.43
C GLU A 72 -14.45 3.99 23.68
N LEU A 73 -14.29 2.72 24.05
CA LEU A 73 -12.98 2.11 24.22
C LEU A 73 -12.19 2.14 22.91
N GLY A 74 -12.79 1.73 21.79
CA GLY A 74 -12.12 1.73 20.50
C GLY A 74 -11.72 3.14 20.02
N PHE A 75 -12.53 4.17 20.28
CA PHE A 75 -12.12 5.55 19.98
C PHE A 75 -11.04 6.08 20.92
N SER A 76 -11.05 5.66 22.18
CA SER A 76 -9.97 5.94 23.12
C SER A 76 -8.64 5.36 22.62
N GLU A 77 -8.65 4.15 22.08
CA GLU A 77 -7.49 3.50 21.48
C GLU A 77 -6.97 4.25 20.24
N ILE A 78 -7.88 4.75 19.40
CA ILE A 78 -7.52 5.62 18.26
C ILE A 78 -6.88 6.92 18.75
N ILE A 79 -7.39 7.54 19.82
CA ILE A 79 -6.78 8.73 20.44
C ILE A 79 -5.36 8.41 20.93
N ILE A 80 -5.16 7.30 21.64
CA ILE A 80 -3.85 6.87 22.13
C ILE A 80 -2.88 6.69 20.95
N PHE A 81 -3.32 6.03 19.87
CA PHE A 81 -2.53 5.88 18.66
C PHE A 81 -2.09 7.24 18.09
N LEU A 82 -3.04 8.18 17.94
CA LEU A 82 -2.77 9.50 17.36
C LEU A 82 -1.76 10.31 18.19
N ILE A 83 -1.92 10.32 19.51
CA ILE A 83 -1.00 10.98 20.45
C ILE A 83 0.38 10.34 20.38
N ALA A 84 0.46 9.01 20.52
CA ALA A 84 1.72 8.29 20.49
C ALA A 84 2.47 8.50 19.16
N PHE A 85 1.76 8.38 18.03
CA PHE A 85 2.33 8.59 16.71
C PHE A 85 2.86 10.01 16.55
N ARG A 86 2.09 11.04 16.96
CA ARG A 86 2.51 12.44 16.88
C ARG A 86 3.79 12.69 17.68
N LEU A 87 3.95 12.09 18.86
CA LEU A 87 5.15 12.23 19.69
C LEU A 87 6.37 11.55 19.04
N LEU A 88 6.17 10.37 18.44
CA LEU A 88 7.26 9.54 17.89
C LEU A 88 7.74 9.98 16.51
N VAL A 89 6.86 10.51 15.66
CA VAL A 89 7.17 10.87 14.27
C VAL A 89 8.32 11.86 14.13
N PRO A 90 8.36 13.01 14.84
CA PRO A 90 9.47 13.95 14.73
C PRO A 90 10.81 13.34 15.15
N TYR A 91 10.78 12.44 16.14
CA TYR A 91 11.96 11.74 16.62
C TYR A 91 12.53 10.80 15.53
N PHE A 92 11.71 9.90 15.00
CA PHE A 92 12.17 8.92 14.01
C PHE A 92 12.54 9.56 12.67
N THR A 93 11.80 10.58 12.24
CA THR A 93 12.15 11.33 11.03
C THR A 93 13.49 12.03 11.20
N LYS A 94 13.77 12.66 12.34
CA LYS A 94 15.08 13.25 12.63
C LYS A 94 16.21 12.21 12.69
N GLN A 95 15.96 11.02 13.24
CA GLN A 95 16.96 9.97 13.36
C GLN A 95 17.29 9.29 12.01
N LEU A 96 16.27 9.06 11.18
CA LEU A 96 16.40 8.32 9.92
C LEU A 96 16.74 9.23 8.73
N THR A 97 16.44 10.54 8.81
CA THR A 97 16.89 11.49 7.81
C THR A 97 18.40 11.77 7.95
N PRO A 98 19.17 11.70 6.86
CA PRO A 98 20.60 11.98 6.90
C PRO A 98 20.90 13.43 7.32
N LYS A 99 21.73 13.61 8.36
CA LYS A 99 22.12 14.94 8.90
C LYS A 99 22.93 15.80 7.92
N THR A 100 23.59 15.18 6.93
CA THR A 100 24.66 15.76 6.10
C THR A 100 24.21 16.19 4.69
N PHE A 101 22.94 16.54 4.50
CA PHE A 101 22.45 16.97 3.19
C PHE A 101 22.75 18.44 2.83
N ASN A 102 23.13 19.27 3.80
CA ASN A 102 23.50 20.66 3.54
C ASN A 102 24.94 20.84 3.01
N THR A 103 25.76 19.78 2.93
CA THR A 103 27.21 19.91 2.62
C THR A 103 27.74 19.00 1.53
N LEU A 104 26.91 18.20 0.84
CA LEU A 104 27.39 17.32 -0.22
C LEU A 104 26.79 17.66 -1.60
N PRO A 105 27.52 18.43 -2.43
CA PRO A 105 27.25 18.58 -3.86
C PRO A 105 27.38 17.24 -4.64
N GLN A 106 27.82 16.16 -4.00
CA GLN A 106 28.16 14.91 -4.66
C GLN A 106 26.97 14.02 -5.04
N PHE A 107 25.77 14.20 -4.45
CA PHE A 107 24.59 13.41 -4.85
C PHE A 107 23.91 13.92 -6.13
N SER A 108 24.30 15.07 -6.67
CA SER A 108 23.87 15.50 -8.01
C SER A 108 24.57 14.74 -9.15
N LEU A 109 25.59 13.92 -8.85
CA LEU A 109 26.38 13.18 -9.85
C LEU A 109 25.83 11.78 -10.16
N ILE A 110 24.91 11.25 -9.35
CA ILE A 110 24.29 9.92 -9.55
C ILE A 110 22.83 10.11 -9.95
N THR A 111 22.59 10.90 -10.98
CA THR A 111 21.28 10.97 -11.63
C THR A 111 21.38 10.22 -12.95
N MET A 112 20.97 8.94 -12.94
CA MET A 112 20.71 8.23 -14.19
C MET A 112 19.80 9.07 -15.07
N ARG A 113 20.13 9.13 -16.36
CA ARG A 113 19.20 9.65 -17.36
C ARG A 113 17.91 8.82 -17.31
N PRO A 114 16.72 9.44 -17.27
CA PRO A 114 15.43 8.74 -17.23
C PRO A 114 15.30 7.66 -18.32
N GLU A 115 15.90 7.88 -19.48
CA GLU A 115 15.89 6.97 -20.63
C GLU A 115 16.68 5.68 -20.34
N HIS A 116 17.85 5.81 -19.71
CA HIS A 116 18.67 4.65 -19.35
C HIS A 116 18.01 3.84 -18.23
N LEU A 117 17.42 4.54 -17.26
CA LEU A 117 16.67 3.91 -16.19
C LEU A 117 15.47 3.11 -16.73
N LEU A 118 14.72 3.67 -17.68
CA LEU A 118 13.62 2.97 -18.34
C LEU A 118 14.13 1.69 -19.02
N SER A 119 15.26 1.75 -19.73
CA SER A 119 15.84 0.57 -20.38
C SER A 119 16.19 -0.53 -19.39
N ILE A 120 16.82 -0.20 -18.25
CA ILE A 120 17.15 -1.17 -17.20
C ILE A 120 15.87 -1.80 -16.64
N LEU A 121 14.88 -0.97 -16.30
CA LEU A 121 13.60 -1.46 -15.75
C LEU A 121 12.82 -2.30 -16.77
N ALA A 122 12.84 -1.93 -18.04
CA ALA A 122 12.23 -2.70 -19.13
C ALA A 122 12.91 -4.07 -19.30
N SER A 123 14.25 -4.15 -19.18
CA SER A 123 14.96 -5.43 -19.21
C SER A 123 14.60 -6.34 -18.04
N ILE A 124 14.53 -5.78 -16.82
CA ILE A 124 14.13 -6.54 -15.63
C ILE A 124 12.67 -6.98 -15.75
N TRP A 125 11.79 -6.07 -16.19
CA TRP A 125 10.38 -6.36 -16.45
C TRP A 125 10.21 -7.49 -17.46
N LEU A 126 10.93 -7.46 -18.59
CA LEU A 126 10.85 -8.48 -19.62
C LEU A 126 11.28 -9.85 -19.07
N LEU A 127 12.36 -9.89 -18.29
CA LEU A 127 12.83 -11.13 -17.67
C LEU A 127 11.77 -11.70 -16.72
N ILE A 128 11.20 -10.86 -15.84
CA ILE A 128 10.15 -11.29 -14.91
C ILE A 128 8.89 -11.72 -15.67
N LEU A 129 8.51 -11.01 -16.72
CA LEU A 129 7.38 -11.36 -17.57
C LEU A 129 7.58 -12.73 -18.23
N LEU A 130 8.75 -12.99 -18.81
CA LEU A 130 9.07 -14.28 -19.42
C LEU A 130 9.01 -15.44 -18.41
N LEU A 131 9.51 -15.22 -17.19
CA LEU A 131 9.41 -16.20 -16.10
C LEU A 131 7.96 -16.44 -15.65
N GLY A 132 7.11 -15.41 -15.69
CA GLY A 132 5.70 -15.55 -15.41
C GLY A 132 4.95 -16.27 -16.54
N LEU A 133 5.27 -15.96 -17.80
CA LEU A 133 4.68 -16.61 -18.98
C LEU A 133 5.02 -18.11 -19.03
N SER A 134 6.24 -18.48 -18.66
CA SER A 134 6.62 -19.90 -18.60
C SER A 134 5.78 -20.71 -17.61
N GLN A 135 5.20 -20.08 -16.59
CA GLN A 135 4.30 -20.78 -15.63
C GLN A 135 2.89 -20.94 -16.16
N VAL A 136 2.42 -20.00 -16.97
CA VAL A 136 1.08 -20.03 -17.56
C VAL A 136 1.11 -20.74 -18.92
N ASN A 137 2.05 -21.69 -19.11
CA ASN A 137 2.23 -22.44 -20.35
C ASN A 137 2.32 -21.54 -21.61
N TRP A 138 2.93 -20.36 -21.49
CA TRP A 138 3.06 -19.37 -22.56
C TRP A 138 1.74 -18.81 -23.11
N ASN A 139 0.64 -18.92 -22.36
CA ASN A 139 -0.63 -18.29 -22.73
C ASN A 139 -0.58 -16.79 -22.42
N VAL A 140 -0.08 -16.02 -23.38
CA VAL A 140 0.16 -14.57 -23.25
C VAL A 140 -1.14 -13.80 -23.01
N ILE A 141 -2.23 -14.21 -23.65
CA ILE A 141 -3.52 -13.52 -23.55
C ILE A 141 -4.07 -13.66 -22.15
N ASP A 142 -4.20 -14.89 -21.63
CA ASP A 142 -4.74 -15.10 -20.29
C ASP A 142 -3.82 -14.54 -19.19
N ALA A 143 -2.50 -14.50 -19.45
CA ALA A 143 -1.51 -13.95 -18.53
C ALA A 143 -1.57 -12.42 -18.38
N LEU A 144 -1.70 -11.69 -19.49
CA LEU A 144 -1.71 -10.21 -19.51
C LEU A 144 -3.13 -9.61 -19.49
N LEU A 145 -4.11 -10.38 -19.94
CA LEU A 145 -5.52 -10.03 -19.98
C LEU A 145 -6.33 -11.19 -19.40
N PRO A 146 -6.34 -11.37 -18.06
CA PRO A 146 -7.15 -12.41 -17.44
C PRO A 146 -8.63 -12.06 -17.54
N LEU A 147 -9.26 -12.39 -18.66
CA LEU A 147 -10.67 -12.08 -18.95
C LEU A 147 -11.64 -13.04 -18.23
N ARG A 148 -11.13 -14.13 -17.66
CA ARG A 148 -11.90 -15.10 -16.89
C ARG A 148 -12.03 -14.63 -15.44
N GLY A 149 -13.17 -14.89 -14.79
CA GLY A 149 -13.37 -14.52 -13.38
C GLY A 149 -12.35 -15.18 -12.44
N ARG A 150 -12.23 -14.69 -11.20
CA ARG A 150 -11.18 -15.07 -10.25
C ARG A 150 -11.07 -16.57 -9.95
N SER A 151 -12.16 -17.33 -10.16
CA SER A 151 -12.19 -18.80 -9.98
C SER A 151 -11.55 -19.59 -11.12
N HIS A 152 -11.40 -19.01 -12.32
CA HIS A 152 -10.94 -19.70 -13.52
C HIS A 152 -9.78 -18.99 -14.25
N SER A 153 -9.30 -17.86 -13.71
CA SER A 153 -8.23 -17.07 -14.32
C SER A 153 -6.85 -17.60 -13.98
N THR A 154 -6.07 -17.97 -14.99
CA THR A 154 -4.63 -18.21 -14.89
C THR A 154 -3.87 -16.93 -15.24
N PHE A 155 -3.71 -16.02 -14.29
CA PHE A 155 -2.88 -14.81 -14.47
C PHE A 155 -1.44 -15.02 -13.97
N LEU A 156 -0.52 -14.12 -14.32
CA LEU A 156 0.88 -14.22 -13.90
C LEU A 156 1.00 -14.31 -12.37
N PHE A 157 1.82 -15.26 -11.91
CA PHE A 157 2.15 -15.48 -10.49
C PHE A 157 0.95 -15.82 -9.59
N THR A 158 -0.10 -16.48 -10.12
CA THR A 158 -1.18 -17.06 -9.29
C THR A 158 -0.62 -18.05 -8.28
N ARG A 159 -0.99 -17.88 -7.01
CA ARG A 159 -0.66 -18.80 -5.91
C ARG A 159 -1.89 -19.09 -5.06
N ALA A 160 -1.91 -20.26 -4.41
CA ALA A 160 -2.89 -20.53 -3.36
C ALA A 160 -2.72 -19.54 -2.20
N ALA A 161 -3.81 -19.26 -1.48
CA ALA A 161 -3.79 -18.35 -0.32
C ALA A 161 -2.80 -18.79 0.77
N VAL A 162 -2.52 -20.10 0.84
CA VAL A 162 -1.48 -20.72 1.66
C VAL A 162 -0.41 -21.26 0.73
N GLY A 163 0.76 -20.61 0.70
CA GLY A 163 1.91 -21.12 -0.06
C GLY A 163 2.49 -22.34 0.64
N SER A 164 2.45 -23.50 0.01
CA SER A 164 2.97 -24.76 0.54
C SER A 164 4.32 -25.13 -0.08
N SER A 165 4.71 -24.51 -1.19
CA SER A 165 5.94 -24.84 -1.95
C SER A 165 7.00 -23.73 -1.95
N SER A 166 8.26 -24.10 -2.19
CA SER A 166 9.39 -23.18 -2.39
C SER A 166 9.21 -22.27 -3.61
N ILE A 167 8.47 -22.75 -4.61
CA ILE A 167 8.09 -22.02 -5.81
C ILE A 167 7.18 -20.84 -5.42
N ASP A 168 6.22 -21.04 -4.51
CA ASP A 168 5.25 -20.00 -4.13
C ASP A 168 5.91 -18.73 -3.57
N PHE A 169 6.98 -18.87 -2.77
CA PHE A 169 7.71 -17.73 -2.22
C PHE A 169 8.41 -16.92 -3.32
N ILE A 170 9.07 -17.61 -4.25
CA ILE A 170 9.74 -16.98 -5.40
C ILE A 170 8.69 -16.27 -6.26
N MET A 171 7.54 -16.91 -6.52
CA MET A 171 6.47 -16.31 -7.31
C MET A 171 5.86 -15.08 -6.66
N SER A 172 5.72 -15.10 -5.33
CA SER A 172 5.27 -13.94 -4.57
C SER A 172 6.25 -12.78 -4.70
N SER A 173 7.54 -13.07 -4.57
CA SER A 173 8.61 -12.08 -4.68
C SER A 173 8.67 -11.47 -6.08
N LEU A 174 8.50 -12.30 -7.12
CA LEU A 174 8.41 -11.86 -8.52
C LEU A 174 7.17 -11.01 -8.76
N SER A 175 6.01 -11.39 -8.22
CA SER A 175 4.75 -10.63 -8.32
C SER A 175 4.87 -9.23 -7.71
N TYR A 176 5.44 -9.11 -6.51
CA TYR A 176 5.68 -7.81 -5.88
C TYR A 176 6.70 -6.97 -6.65
N SER A 177 7.78 -7.59 -7.14
CA SER A 177 8.79 -6.90 -7.97
C SER A 177 8.20 -6.43 -9.30
N TYR A 178 7.35 -7.24 -9.94
CA TYR A 178 6.65 -6.89 -11.16
C TYR A 178 5.72 -5.69 -10.95
N THR A 179 4.93 -5.70 -9.86
CA THR A 179 4.04 -4.59 -9.48
C THR A 179 4.81 -3.30 -9.26
N LEU A 180 5.95 -3.39 -8.55
CA LEU A 180 6.84 -2.25 -8.32
C LEU A 180 7.35 -1.65 -9.65
N ILE A 181 7.85 -2.48 -10.56
CA ILE A 181 8.39 -2.00 -11.85
C ILE A 181 7.28 -1.37 -12.70
N CYS A 182 6.09 -1.96 -12.73
CA CYS A 182 4.93 -1.40 -13.42
C CYS A 182 4.53 -0.02 -12.85
N SER A 183 4.65 0.16 -11.53
CA SER A 183 4.47 1.45 -10.88
C SER A 183 5.54 2.47 -11.29
N PHE A 184 6.81 2.04 -11.39
CA PHE A 184 7.91 2.89 -11.86
C PHE A 184 7.73 3.36 -13.30
N PHE A 185 7.19 2.55 -14.20
CA PHE A 185 6.87 3.00 -15.57
C PHE A 185 5.95 4.21 -15.58
N GLY A 186 4.89 4.18 -14.76
CA GLY A 186 3.99 5.31 -14.62
C GLY A 186 4.66 6.56 -14.02
N VAL A 187 5.48 6.40 -12.98
CA VAL A 187 6.27 7.51 -12.41
C VAL A 187 7.19 8.13 -13.47
N LEU A 188 7.90 7.30 -14.24
CA LEU A 188 8.87 7.74 -15.24
C LEU A 188 8.25 8.47 -16.42
N LEU A 189 6.96 8.27 -16.71
CA LEU A 189 6.27 8.87 -17.85
C LEU A 189 6.39 10.39 -17.89
N LEU A 190 6.48 11.03 -16.72
CA LEU A 190 6.61 12.49 -16.58
C LEU A 190 8.05 13.00 -16.68
N PHE A 191 9.03 12.11 -16.51
CA PHE A 191 10.45 12.45 -16.55
C PHE A 191 11.08 12.23 -17.94
N GLN A 192 10.45 11.47 -18.83
CA GLN A 192 10.93 11.24 -20.19
C GLN A 192 10.80 12.51 -21.05
N LYS A 193 11.92 13.01 -21.57
CA LYS A 193 11.95 14.17 -22.48
C LYS A 193 11.82 13.77 -23.94
N GLN A 194 12.40 12.63 -24.33
CA GLN A 194 12.40 12.16 -25.71
C GLN A 194 11.06 11.52 -26.06
N TRP A 195 10.45 11.94 -27.16
CA TRP A 195 9.15 11.42 -27.61
C TRP A 195 9.17 9.91 -27.84
N VAL A 196 10.21 9.38 -28.49
CA VAL A 196 10.36 7.94 -28.76
C VAL A 196 10.37 7.13 -27.46
N VAL A 197 11.16 7.56 -26.48
CA VAL A 197 11.25 6.89 -25.17
C VAL A 197 9.94 7.00 -24.39
N LYS A 198 9.24 8.13 -24.53
CA LYS A 198 7.91 8.32 -23.93
C LYS A 198 6.87 7.38 -24.54
N VAL A 199 6.87 7.19 -25.86
CA VAL A 199 6.01 6.22 -26.55
C VAL A 199 6.35 4.80 -26.11
N ILE A 200 7.63 4.43 -26.03
CA ILE A 200 8.05 3.12 -25.52
C ILE A 200 7.53 2.89 -24.09
N ASN A 201 7.68 3.88 -23.20
CA ASN A 201 7.16 3.77 -21.83
C ASN A 201 5.63 3.62 -21.81
N LEU A 202 4.92 4.37 -22.65
CA LEU A 202 3.48 4.25 -22.79
C LEU A 202 3.06 2.86 -23.29
N SER A 203 3.79 2.28 -24.24
CA SER A 203 3.56 0.91 -24.71
C SER A 203 3.77 -0.11 -23.58
N LEU A 204 4.82 0.03 -22.77
CA LEU A 204 5.06 -0.84 -21.61
C LEU A 204 3.90 -0.76 -20.59
N ILE A 205 3.37 0.45 -20.37
CA ILE A 205 2.19 0.68 -19.53
C ILE A 205 0.97 -0.02 -20.11
N ILE A 206 0.67 0.18 -21.39
CA ILE A 206 -0.49 -0.41 -22.09
C ILE A 206 -0.43 -1.94 -22.08
N ILE A 207 0.77 -2.53 -22.18
CA ILE A 207 0.95 -3.99 -22.12
C ILE A 207 0.76 -4.52 -20.69
N SER A 208 1.27 -3.80 -19.68
CA SER A 208 1.38 -4.34 -18.32
C SER A 208 0.17 -4.06 -17.43
N TRP A 209 -0.43 -2.86 -17.54
CA TRP A 209 -1.49 -2.40 -16.65
C TRP A 209 -2.82 -3.14 -16.78
N PRO A 210 -3.27 -3.59 -17.97
CA PRO A 210 -4.52 -4.33 -18.10
C PRO A 210 -4.62 -5.54 -17.18
N MET A 211 -3.51 -6.25 -16.97
CA MET A 211 -3.45 -7.38 -16.04
C MET A 211 -3.96 -7.01 -14.65
N PHE A 212 -3.57 -5.85 -14.11
CA PHE A 212 -3.98 -5.42 -12.77
C PHE A 212 -5.46 -5.05 -12.70
N ILE A 213 -6.01 -4.47 -13.78
CA ILE A 213 -7.42 -4.16 -13.90
C ILE A 213 -8.22 -5.48 -13.90
N PHE A 214 -7.88 -6.40 -14.79
CA PHE A 214 -8.62 -7.65 -14.93
C PHE A 214 -8.28 -8.70 -13.86
N SER A 215 -7.28 -8.48 -13.00
CA SER A 215 -6.99 -9.40 -11.88
C SER A 215 -8.09 -9.48 -10.81
N GLY A 216 -9.05 -8.55 -10.81
CA GLY A 216 -10.08 -8.47 -9.77
C GLY A 216 -9.55 -8.00 -8.41
N THR A 217 -8.31 -7.50 -8.34
CA THR A 217 -7.66 -7.06 -7.08
C THR A 217 -7.47 -5.54 -7.03
N ARG A 218 -8.36 -4.85 -6.32
CA ARG A 218 -8.32 -3.38 -6.13
C ARG A 218 -6.98 -2.89 -5.57
N ASN A 219 -6.44 -3.60 -4.59
CA ASN A 219 -5.20 -3.22 -3.92
C ASN A 219 -4.00 -3.18 -4.89
N SER A 220 -3.82 -4.24 -5.69
CA SER A 220 -2.71 -4.32 -6.65
C SER A 220 -2.80 -3.23 -7.73
N PHE A 221 -4.01 -2.94 -8.20
CA PHE A 221 -4.25 -1.83 -9.14
C PHE A 221 -3.90 -0.47 -8.53
N LEU A 222 -4.36 -0.19 -7.31
CA LEU A 222 -4.07 1.07 -6.61
C LEU A 222 -2.58 1.23 -6.30
N ALA A 223 -1.90 0.15 -5.89
CA ALA A 223 -0.45 0.18 -5.63
C ALA A 223 0.37 0.59 -6.87
N MET A 224 -0.16 0.31 -8.06
CA MET A 224 0.46 0.67 -9.33
C MET A 224 0.07 2.09 -9.80
N VAL A 225 -1.22 2.45 -9.74
CA VAL A 225 -1.72 3.74 -10.29
C VAL A 225 -1.44 4.92 -9.37
N VAL A 226 -1.56 4.76 -8.05
CA VAL A 226 -1.43 5.86 -7.09
C VAL A 226 -0.06 6.55 -7.18
N PRO A 227 1.08 5.84 -7.26
CA PRO A 227 2.39 6.49 -7.42
C PRO A 227 2.48 7.31 -8.71
N THR A 228 1.85 6.85 -9.79
CA THR A 228 1.78 7.58 -11.07
C THR A 228 0.99 8.89 -10.92
N PHE A 229 -0.16 8.80 -10.28
CA PHE A 229 -1.01 9.96 -10.00
C PHE A 229 -0.33 10.98 -9.08
N LEU A 230 0.33 10.50 -8.01
CA LEU A 230 1.10 11.34 -7.10
C LEU A 230 2.31 11.99 -7.79
N SER A 231 2.98 11.26 -8.69
CA SER A 231 4.07 11.81 -9.53
C SER A 231 3.55 13.01 -10.33
N TYR A 232 2.38 12.89 -10.95
CA TYR A 232 1.74 13.99 -11.68
C TYR A 232 1.44 15.17 -10.78
N LEU A 233 0.82 14.95 -9.63
CA LEU A 233 0.48 16.02 -8.68
C LEU A 233 1.71 16.80 -8.21
N ILE A 234 2.79 16.10 -7.88
CA ILE A 234 4.00 16.69 -7.29
C ILE A 234 4.90 17.33 -8.36
N VAL A 235 5.11 16.67 -9.50
CA VAL A 235 6.11 17.08 -10.51
C VAL A 235 5.54 18.03 -11.55
N SER A 236 4.24 17.94 -11.87
CA SER A 236 3.63 18.75 -12.93
C SER A 236 3.78 20.25 -12.64
N LYS A 237 4.12 21.04 -13.67
CA LYS A 237 4.19 22.51 -13.61
C LYS A 237 2.86 23.20 -13.94
N GLN A 238 1.79 22.42 -14.12
CA GLN A 238 0.48 22.96 -14.48
C GLN A 238 -0.11 23.81 -13.35
N LYS A 239 -0.98 24.76 -13.72
CA LYS A 239 -1.72 25.61 -12.76
C LYS A 239 -2.55 24.74 -11.81
N TRP A 240 -2.69 25.18 -10.57
CA TRP A 240 -3.32 24.38 -9.51
C TRP A 240 -4.77 24.00 -9.82
N TRP A 241 -5.55 24.87 -10.48
CA TRP A 241 -6.91 24.56 -10.91
C TRP A 241 -6.97 23.42 -11.94
N LEU A 242 -6.04 23.40 -12.90
CA LEU A 242 -5.97 22.33 -13.90
C LEU A 242 -5.56 21.02 -13.25
N LYS A 243 -4.62 21.08 -12.28
CA LYS A 243 -4.28 19.91 -11.46
C LYS A 243 -5.49 19.40 -10.70
N LEU A 244 -6.28 20.29 -10.08
CA LEU A 244 -7.49 19.92 -9.35
C LEU A 244 -8.52 19.27 -10.27
N PHE A 245 -8.78 19.86 -11.44
CA PHE A 245 -9.70 19.31 -12.43
C PHE A 245 -9.25 17.92 -12.93
N LEU A 246 -8.00 17.78 -13.35
CA LEU A 246 -7.44 16.50 -13.80
C LEU A 246 -7.37 15.46 -12.67
N SER A 247 -7.20 15.91 -11.43
CA SER A 247 -7.26 15.06 -10.24
C SER A 247 -8.66 14.53 -9.98
N LEU A 248 -9.67 15.39 -10.12
CA LEU A 248 -11.07 15.02 -9.97
C LEU A 248 -11.49 14.06 -11.08
N LEU A 249 -11.11 14.34 -12.33
CA LEU A 249 -11.34 13.44 -13.45
C LEU A 249 -10.65 12.09 -13.22
N GLY A 250 -9.37 12.11 -12.83
CA GLY A 250 -8.61 10.91 -12.52
C GLY A 250 -9.22 10.09 -11.38
N PHE A 251 -9.69 10.74 -10.32
CA PHE A 251 -10.38 10.10 -9.21
C PHE A 251 -11.68 9.41 -9.68
N ILE A 252 -12.50 10.10 -10.47
CA ILE A 252 -13.73 9.53 -11.05
C ILE A 252 -13.40 8.33 -11.94
N SER A 253 -12.39 8.45 -12.81
CA SER A 253 -11.96 7.34 -13.68
C SER A 253 -11.45 6.15 -12.88
N ILE A 254 -10.61 6.36 -11.86
CA ILE A 254 -10.13 5.29 -10.98
C ILE A 254 -11.30 4.64 -10.25
N ASN A 255 -12.24 5.41 -9.71
CA ASN A 255 -13.40 4.87 -9.00
C ASN A 255 -14.31 4.04 -9.92
N TYR A 256 -14.55 4.53 -11.14
CA TYR A 256 -15.29 3.78 -12.16
C TYR A 256 -14.57 2.47 -12.51
N ILE A 257 -13.26 2.50 -12.75
CA ILE A 257 -12.46 1.30 -13.00
C ILE A 257 -12.56 0.34 -11.80
N LEU A 258 -12.42 0.81 -10.56
CA LEU A 258 -12.56 -0.04 -9.37
C LEU A 258 -13.94 -0.70 -9.27
N THR A 259 -15.00 -0.01 -9.68
CA THR A 259 -16.35 -0.56 -9.76
C THR A 259 -16.42 -1.68 -10.80
N VAL A 260 -15.86 -1.47 -11.99
CA VAL A 260 -15.73 -2.50 -13.04
C VAL A 260 -14.93 -3.69 -12.52
N ILE A 261 -13.83 -3.48 -11.79
CA ILE A 261 -13.02 -4.55 -11.18
C ILE A 261 -13.86 -5.41 -10.22
N ILE A 262 -14.74 -4.80 -9.42
CA ILE A 262 -15.62 -5.52 -8.49
C ILE A 262 -16.66 -6.35 -9.24
N ALA A 263 -17.34 -5.75 -10.21
CA ALA A 263 -18.35 -6.43 -11.01
C ALA A 263 -17.74 -7.62 -11.78
N PHE A 264 -16.56 -7.40 -12.37
CA PHE A 264 -15.81 -8.43 -13.08
C PHE A 264 -15.35 -9.59 -12.18
N ARG A 265 -14.96 -9.30 -10.92
CA ARG A 265 -14.25 -10.23 -10.03
C ARG A 265 -14.90 -11.61 -9.89
N ASN A 266 -16.23 -11.65 -9.81
CA ASN A 266 -16.98 -12.88 -9.53
C ASN A 266 -17.61 -13.51 -10.78
N VAL A 267 -17.79 -12.75 -11.87
CA VAL A 267 -18.64 -13.14 -13.00
C VAL A 267 -17.82 -13.39 -14.28
N GLY A 268 -16.68 -12.73 -14.45
CA GLY A 268 -15.84 -12.79 -15.67
C GLY A 268 -16.33 -11.86 -16.81
N PHE A 269 -15.47 -11.60 -17.81
CA PHE A 269 -15.69 -10.55 -18.82
C PHE A 269 -16.88 -10.86 -19.74
N GLU A 270 -16.99 -12.11 -20.18
CA GLU A 270 -18.05 -12.54 -21.12
C GLU A 270 -19.43 -12.42 -20.49
N ASN A 271 -19.58 -12.86 -19.24
CA ASN A 271 -20.82 -12.77 -18.50
C ASN A 271 -21.15 -11.32 -18.10
N TYR A 272 -20.13 -10.50 -17.81
CA TYR A 272 -20.32 -9.08 -17.53
C TYR A 272 -20.80 -8.32 -18.78
N LEU A 273 -20.18 -8.58 -19.94
CA LEU A 273 -20.62 -8.00 -21.20
C LEU A 273 -22.03 -8.48 -21.57
N SER A 274 -22.32 -9.77 -21.46
CA SER A 274 -23.65 -10.29 -21.79
C SER A 274 -24.73 -9.68 -20.90
N GLN A 275 -24.45 -9.45 -19.61
CA GLN A 275 -25.34 -8.72 -18.71
C GLN A 275 -25.57 -7.28 -19.16
N ILE A 276 -24.53 -6.52 -19.51
CA ILE A 276 -24.68 -5.14 -20.01
C ILE A 276 -25.48 -5.12 -21.32
N TRP A 277 -25.17 -6.01 -22.25
CA TRP A 277 -25.87 -6.08 -23.54
C TRP A 277 -27.34 -6.46 -23.40
N GLN A 278 -27.70 -7.27 -22.40
CA GLN A 278 -29.08 -7.70 -22.16
C GLN A 278 -29.90 -6.72 -21.33
N THR A 279 -29.29 -6.05 -20.35
CA THR A 279 -30.01 -5.21 -19.38
C THR A 279 -29.81 -3.71 -19.60
N GLY A 280 -28.79 -3.31 -20.37
CA GLY A 280 -28.45 -1.89 -20.58
C GLY A 280 -27.84 -1.19 -19.36
N GLU A 281 -27.80 -1.86 -18.21
CA GLU A 281 -27.33 -1.31 -16.95
C GLU A 281 -26.15 -2.13 -16.40
N VAL A 282 -25.15 -1.42 -15.87
CA VAL A 282 -24.10 -2.04 -15.09
C VAL A 282 -24.72 -2.41 -13.74
N VAL A 283 -25.02 -3.69 -13.52
CA VAL A 283 -25.47 -4.20 -12.22
C VAL A 283 -24.31 -4.03 -11.23
N VAL A 284 -24.26 -2.88 -10.58
CA VAL A 284 -23.37 -2.64 -9.44
C VAL A 284 -23.99 -3.42 -8.28
N PRO A 285 -23.30 -4.42 -7.70
CA PRO A 285 -23.84 -5.09 -6.52
C PRO A 285 -24.13 -4.03 -5.45
N GLU A 286 -25.36 -4.01 -4.93
CA GLU A 286 -25.81 -3.09 -3.87
C GLU A 286 -25.03 -3.25 -2.54
N THR A 287 -24.05 -4.16 -2.49
CA THR A 287 -23.19 -4.33 -1.35
C THR A 287 -22.33 -3.08 -1.16
N LYS A 288 -22.73 -2.25 -0.19
CA LYS A 288 -21.89 -1.18 0.36
C LYS A 288 -20.49 -1.75 0.61
N HIS A 289 -19.47 -0.94 0.32
CA HIS A 289 -18.07 -1.37 0.29
C HIS A 289 -17.62 -2.02 1.62
N GLU A 290 -17.53 -3.37 1.67
CA GLU A 290 -16.94 -4.14 2.79
C GLU A 290 -15.41 -3.99 2.94
N GLY A 291 -14.84 -2.92 2.37
CA GLY A 291 -13.42 -2.64 2.44
C GLY A 291 -13.02 -1.82 3.66
N LEU A 292 -13.90 -0.92 4.12
CA LEU A 292 -13.62 0.19 5.04
C LEU A 292 -13.89 -0.16 6.52
N ASN A 293 -13.75 -1.41 6.92
CA ASN A 293 -14.34 -1.88 8.18
C ASN A 293 -13.38 -1.83 9.39
N MET A 294 -12.31 -1.04 9.37
CA MET A 294 -11.23 -1.20 10.37
C MET A 294 -11.63 -0.73 11.77
N ALA A 295 -12.57 0.21 11.90
CA ALA A 295 -13.13 0.57 13.21
C ALA A 295 -14.04 -0.55 13.71
N GLN A 296 -14.89 -1.11 12.86
CA GLN A 296 -15.71 -2.27 13.21
C GLN A 296 -14.85 -3.46 13.67
N GLU A 297 -13.76 -3.76 12.96
CA GLU A 297 -12.87 -4.87 13.34
C GLU A 297 -12.18 -4.61 14.68
N LEU A 298 -11.84 -3.35 15.01
CA LEU A 298 -11.34 -2.98 16.33
C LEU A 298 -12.38 -3.25 17.44
N PHE A 299 -13.65 -2.94 17.21
CA PHE A 299 -14.71 -3.18 18.19
C PHE A 299 -14.98 -4.66 18.41
N TYR A 300 -14.90 -5.49 17.37
CA TYR A 300 -14.95 -6.94 17.52
C TYR A 300 -13.80 -7.46 18.39
N ILE A 301 -12.57 -6.99 18.14
CA ILE A 301 -11.40 -7.36 18.95
C ILE A 301 -11.63 -6.99 20.42
N ASN A 302 -12.10 -5.78 20.69
CA ASN A 302 -12.36 -5.32 22.06
C ASN A 302 -13.45 -6.14 22.74
N SER A 303 -14.53 -6.45 22.03
CA SER A 303 -15.61 -7.33 22.49
C SER A 303 -15.08 -8.72 22.88
N PHE A 304 -14.27 -9.34 22.01
CA PHE A 304 -13.72 -10.67 22.26
C PHE A 304 -12.71 -10.69 23.40
N LEU A 305 -11.89 -9.65 23.55
CA LEU A 305 -10.96 -9.52 24.68
C LEU A 305 -11.71 -9.33 26.01
N GLN A 306 -12.76 -8.50 26.04
CA GLN A 306 -13.57 -8.30 27.25
C GLN A 306 -14.33 -9.56 27.66
N GLN A 307 -14.83 -10.32 26.69
CA GLN A 307 -15.51 -11.60 26.92
C GLN A 307 -14.55 -12.75 27.30
N GLY A 308 -13.24 -12.54 27.16
CA GLY A 308 -12.22 -13.58 27.38
C GLY A 308 -12.21 -14.67 26.31
N SER A 309 -12.88 -14.46 25.17
CA SER A 309 -12.87 -15.39 24.02
C SER A 309 -11.60 -15.27 23.18
N LEU A 310 -10.90 -14.14 23.27
CA LEU A 310 -9.59 -13.92 22.68
C LEU A 310 -8.56 -13.67 23.80
N SER A 311 -7.40 -14.30 23.70
CA SER A 311 -6.30 -14.10 24.65
C SER A 311 -5.29 -13.08 24.11
N LEU A 312 -4.55 -12.42 25.00
CA LEU A 312 -3.47 -11.52 24.59
C LEU A 312 -2.30 -12.31 24.01
N HIS A 313 -1.81 -11.87 22.86
CA HIS A 313 -0.74 -12.55 22.13
C HIS A 313 0.67 -12.11 22.55
N TYR A 314 0.81 -11.07 23.39
CA TYR A 314 2.09 -10.58 23.93
C TYR A 314 3.18 -10.32 22.86
N GLY A 315 2.80 -9.82 21.69
CA GLY A 315 3.71 -9.53 20.58
C GLY A 315 4.00 -10.73 19.67
N TYR A 316 3.41 -11.89 19.92
CA TYR A 316 3.56 -13.08 19.09
C TYR A 316 3.25 -12.81 17.62
N ASP A 317 2.14 -12.13 17.31
CA ASP A 317 1.80 -11.90 15.90
C ASP A 317 2.79 -10.97 15.19
N TYR A 318 3.31 -9.97 15.91
CA TYR A 318 4.36 -9.10 15.37
C TYR A 318 5.64 -9.89 15.10
N LEU A 319 5.97 -10.86 15.95
CA LEU A 319 7.10 -11.77 15.71
C LEU A 319 6.84 -12.67 14.50
N VAL A 320 5.64 -13.24 14.37
CA VAL A 320 5.27 -14.07 13.22
C VAL A 320 5.32 -13.26 11.92
N GLU A 321 4.84 -12.01 11.94
CA GLU A 321 4.97 -11.09 10.81
C GLU A 321 6.43 -10.76 10.52
N ALA A 322 7.24 -10.49 11.55
CA ALA A 322 8.67 -10.22 11.39
C ALA A 322 9.42 -11.41 10.78
N LEU A 323 9.03 -12.64 11.14
CA LEU A 323 9.55 -13.90 10.60
C LEU A 323 8.87 -14.31 9.29
N ASN A 324 7.98 -13.47 8.75
CA ASN A 324 7.23 -13.83 7.55
C ASN A 324 8.12 -13.96 6.30
N TRP A 325 9.31 -13.39 6.33
CA TRP A 325 10.35 -13.56 5.31
C TRP A 325 10.86 -15.00 5.18
N VAL A 326 10.74 -15.82 6.23
CA VAL A 326 11.10 -17.24 6.18
C VAL A 326 9.99 -17.99 5.42
N PRO A 327 10.29 -18.60 4.27
CA PRO A 327 9.31 -19.36 3.50
C PRO A 327 8.79 -20.58 4.26
N ARG A 328 7.51 -20.93 4.06
CA ARG A 328 6.86 -22.09 4.71
C ARG A 328 7.48 -23.44 4.33
N PHE A 329 8.20 -23.55 3.21
CA PHE A 329 8.92 -24.79 2.91
C PHE A 329 10.14 -25.03 3.82
N LEU A 330 10.75 -23.96 4.35
CA LEU A 330 11.83 -24.07 5.35
C LEU A 330 11.27 -24.26 6.77
N TRP A 331 10.04 -23.78 7.00
CA TRP A 331 9.33 -23.94 8.26
C TRP A 331 7.86 -24.31 8.00
N PRO A 332 7.56 -25.61 7.81
CA PRO A 332 6.22 -26.09 7.48
C PRO A 332 5.17 -25.69 8.52
N ASP A 333 5.52 -25.85 9.81
CA ASP A 333 4.64 -25.55 10.95
C ASP A 333 4.64 -24.08 11.35
N LYS A 334 5.01 -23.17 10.43
CA LYS A 334 5.02 -21.74 10.70
C LYS A 334 3.60 -21.29 11.07
N PRO A 335 3.42 -20.55 12.17
CA PRO A 335 2.09 -20.10 12.59
C PRO A 335 1.42 -19.20 11.54
N PHE A 336 0.10 -19.19 11.54
CA PHE A 336 -0.70 -18.29 10.71
C PHE A 336 -1.00 -17.01 11.47
N ILE A 337 -0.84 -15.87 10.79
CA ILE A 337 -1.08 -14.57 11.39
C ILE A 337 -2.59 -14.38 11.58
N GLY A 338 -3.01 -14.05 12.80
CA GLY A 338 -4.41 -13.67 13.09
C GLY A 338 -5.43 -14.80 12.92
N LEU A 339 -4.98 -16.06 12.98
CA LEU A 339 -5.84 -17.24 12.82
C LEU A 339 -7.00 -17.24 13.82
N ASP A 340 -6.68 -16.99 15.09
CA ASP A 340 -7.64 -17.08 16.20
C ASP A 340 -8.74 -16.03 16.06
N TYR A 341 -8.37 -14.80 15.69
CA TYR A 341 -9.32 -13.75 15.40
C TYR A 341 -10.22 -14.08 14.21
N ALA A 342 -9.62 -14.57 13.11
CA ALA A 342 -10.38 -14.89 11.91
C ALA A 342 -11.37 -16.05 12.12
N GLN A 343 -11.02 -17.02 12.98
CA GLN A 343 -11.93 -18.10 13.39
C GLN A 343 -13.12 -17.58 14.19
N LEU A 344 -12.90 -16.63 15.12
CA LEU A 344 -13.97 -16.03 15.91
C LEU A 344 -14.88 -15.11 15.08
N ARG A 345 -14.29 -14.33 14.17
CA ARG A 345 -14.99 -13.29 13.41
C ARG A 345 -15.85 -13.84 12.28
N ALA A 346 -15.41 -14.92 11.63
CA ALA A 346 -16.11 -15.55 10.52
C ALA A 346 -15.76 -17.06 10.50
N PRO A 347 -16.34 -17.87 11.39
CA PRO A 347 -16.11 -19.31 11.39
C PRO A 347 -16.51 -19.86 10.02
N GLY A 348 -15.56 -20.54 9.36
CA GLY A 348 -15.81 -21.15 8.06
C GLY A 348 -16.94 -22.19 8.15
N LYS A 349 -17.73 -22.34 7.08
CA LYS A 349 -18.66 -23.48 6.98
C LYS A 349 -17.83 -24.77 6.94
N GLU A 350 -18.28 -25.76 7.71
CA GLU A 350 -17.71 -27.11 7.88
C GLU A 350 -16.62 -27.52 6.86
N GLY A 351 -15.40 -27.72 7.35
CA GLY A 351 -14.32 -28.39 6.62
C GLY A 351 -13.53 -27.56 5.60
N LEU A 352 -13.94 -26.33 5.26
CA LEU A 352 -13.16 -25.44 4.40
C LEU A 352 -12.65 -24.22 5.17
N GLY A 353 -11.33 -24.06 5.12
CA GLY A 353 -10.52 -23.16 5.93
C GLY A 353 -11.01 -21.72 6.01
N ILE A 354 -10.71 -21.14 7.18
CA ILE A 354 -10.84 -19.72 7.56
C ILE A 354 -10.93 -18.78 6.34
N THR A 355 -11.93 -17.91 6.34
CA THR A 355 -12.06 -16.86 5.33
C THR A 355 -10.88 -15.90 5.46
N ALA A 356 -9.85 -16.06 4.64
CA ALA A 356 -8.58 -15.31 4.66
C ALA A 356 -8.71 -13.81 4.29
N THR A 357 -9.92 -13.24 4.34
CA THR A 357 -10.20 -11.85 3.96
C THR A 357 -10.46 -10.92 5.14
N VAL A 358 -10.61 -11.45 6.35
CA VAL A 358 -10.80 -10.66 7.58
C VAL A 358 -9.47 -10.05 8.02
N SER A 359 -9.45 -8.73 8.26
CA SER A 359 -8.25 -7.99 8.64
C SER A 359 -8.44 -7.38 10.02
N ARG A 360 -7.41 -7.45 10.87
CA ARG A 360 -7.49 -6.97 12.26
C ARG A 360 -7.40 -5.45 12.40
N GLY A 361 -7.06 -4.76 11.32
CA GLY A 361 -6.74 -3.34 11.34
C GLY A 361 -5.37 -3.06 11.97
N LEU A 362 -4.77 -1.93 11.60
CA LEU A 362 -3.49 -1.48 12.14
C LEU A 362 -3.50 -1.38 13.68
N ILE A 363 -4.54 -0.75 14.25
CA ILE A 363 -4.68 -0.55 15.70
C ILE A 363 -5.10 -1.85 16.39
N GLY A 364 -6.06 -2.60 15.80
CA GLY A 364 -6.55 -3.85 16.39
C GLY A 364 -5.49 -4.94 16.48
N GLY A 365 -4.60 -5.03 15.48
CA GLY A 365 -3.41 -5.90 15.58
C GLY A 365 -2.51 -5.55 16.77
N GLY A 366 -2.38 -4.26 17.09
CA GLY A 366 -1.71 -3.79 18.29
C GLY A 366 -2.42 -4.22 19.58
N VAL A 367 -3.73 -3.97 19.66
CA VAL A 367 -4.57 -4.30 20.82
C VAL A 367 -4.58 -5.79 21.13
N MET A 368 -4.68 -6.66 20.12
CA MET A 368 -4.56 -8.11 20.31
C MET A 368 -3.22 -8.54 20.93
N ASN A 369 -2.16 -7.80 20.67
CA ASN A 369 -0.82 -8.16 21.13
C ASN A 369 -0.49 -7.56 22.49
N PHE A 370 -0.90 -6.32 22.78
CA PHE A 370 -0.45 -5.61 23.98
C PHE A 370 -1.60 -5.01 24.81
N GLY A 371 -2.85 -5.36 24.50
CA GLY A 371 -4.05 -4.90 25.20
C GLY A 371 -4.43 -3.46 24.89
N PHE A 372 -5.44 -2.94 25.60
CA PHE A 372 -6.11 -1.68 25.25
C PHE A 372 -5.19 -0.44 25.32
N ILE A 373 -4.19 -0.43 26.21
CA ILE A 373 -3.35 0.77 26.43
C ILE A 373 -2.07 0.73 25.59
N PHE A 374 -1.28 -0.34 25.71
CA PHE A 374 -0.02 -0.45 24.96
C PHE A 374 -0.23 -0.91 23.53
N GLY A 375 -1.38 -1.54 23.25
CA GLY A 375 -1.75 -2.01 21.92
C GLY A 375 -1.69 -0.93 20.86
N PRO A 376 -2.37 0.22 21.02
CA PRO A 376 -2.33 1.30 20.04
C PRO A 376 -0.96 1.99 19.91
N VAL A 377 -0.12 1.93 20.95
CA VAL A 377 1.23 2.53 20.95
C VAL A 377 2.20 1.76 20.04
N ALA A 378 2.11 0.44 19.99
CA ALA A 378 2.97 -0.40 19.15
C ALA A 378 2.87 -0.10 17.62
N PRO A 379 1.67 -0.10 17.00
CA PRO A 379 1.53 0.29 15.60
C PRO A 379 1.85 1.77 15.39
N ALA A 380 1.60 2.66 16.37
CA ALA A 380 2.02 4.05 16.28
C ALA A 380 3.55 4.19 16.16
N PHE A 381 4.29 3.38 16.92
CA PHE A 381 5.75 3.29 16.82
C PHE A 381 6.21 2.78 15.45
N LEU A 382 5.60 1.70 14.95
CA LEU A 382 5.91 1.15 13.62
C LEU A 382 5.62 2.15 12.49
N MET A 383 4.48 2.83 12.56
CA MET A 383 4.11 3.87 11.60
C MET A 383 5.03 5.08 11.69
N ALA A 384 5.56 5.42 12.87
CA ALA A 384 6.54 6.48 13.03
C ALA A 384 7.89 6.13 12.39
N ILE A 385 8.35 4.88 12.53
CA ILE A 385 9.53 4.37 11.79
C ILE A 385 9.29 4.43 10.29
N TRP A 386 8.14 3.91 9.83
CA TRP A 386 7.73 3.94 8.43
C TRP A 386 7.72 5.37 7.88
N SER A 387 7.15 6.31 8.64
CA SER A 387 7.15 7.75 8.31
C SER A 387 8.55 8.33 8.22
N GLY A 388 9.46 7.91 9.09
CA GLY A 388 10.87 8.29 9.02
C GLY A 388 11.60 7.73 7.79
N ILE A 389 11.27 6.51 7.35
CA ILE A 389 11.77 5.93 6.09
C ILE A 389 11.26 6.74 4.88
N ILE A 390 9.97 7.08 4.84
CA ILE A 390 9.40 7.93 3.79
C ILE A 390 10.07 9.31 3.79
N ALA A 391 10.24 9.95 4.96
CA ALA A 391 10.92 11.24 5.11
C ALA A 391 12.35 11.18 4.58
N ARG A 392 13.07 10.08 4.82
CA ARG A 392 14.40 9.85 4.28
C ARG A 392 14.38 9.85 2.75
N PHE A 393 13.47 9.12 2.11
CA PHE A 393 13.39 9.14 0.65
C PHE A 393 13.01 10.52 0.09
N TRP A 394 12.12 11.25 0.77
CA TRP A 394 11.80 12.63 0.41
C TRP A 394 13.01 13.57 0.47
N SER A 395 13.85 13.43 1.50
CA SER A 395 15.11 14.20 1.61
C SER A 395 16.08 13.88 0.47
N GLN A 396 15.98 12.69 -0.12
CA GLN A 396 16.85 12.18 -1.18
C GLN A 396 16.21 12.22 -2.57
N ARG A 397 15.11 12.97 -2.74
CA ARG A 397 14.28 13.04 -3.97
C ARG A 397 15.00 13.53 -5.24
N TYR A 398 16.25 14.00 -5.13
CA TYR A 398 17.05 14.38 -6.29
C TYR A 398 17.39 13.19 -7.20
N SER A 399 17.46 11.98 -6.63
CA SER A 399 17.51 10.76 -7.42
C SER A 399 16.10 10.34 -7.83
N ILE A 400 15.86 10.18 -9.14
CA ILE A 400 14.57 9.76 -9.70
C ILE A 400 14.11 8.43 -9.09
N LEU A 401 15.04 7.52 -8.87
CA LEU A 401 14.79 6.22 -8.25
C LEU A 401 14.29 6.35 -6.80
N ARG A 402 14.96 7.18 -5.99
CA ARG A 402 14.56 7.41 -4.59
C ARG A 402 13.26 8.19 -4.51
N PHE A 403 13.00 9.10 -5.45
CA PHE A 403 11.73 9.78 -5.59
C PHE A 403 10.60 8.82 -5.99
N ALA A 404 10.84 7.92 -6.95
CA ALA A 404 9.86 6.89 -7.33
C ALA A 404 9.53 5.98 -6.14
N LEU A 405 10.53 5.55 -5.37
CA LEU A 405 10.32 4.74 -4.17
C LEU A 405 9.60 5.52 -3.06
N PHE A 406 9.84 6.83 -2.93
CA PHE A 406 9.04 7.69 -2.06
C PHE A 406 7.55 7.67 -2.47
N LEU A 407 7.25 7.84 -3.76
CA LEU A 407 5.87 7.82 -4.26
C LEU A 407 5.18 6.47 -4.08
N VAL A 408 5.92 5.37 -4.30
CA VAL A 408 5.44 4.01 -4.00
C VAL A 408 5.15 3.86 -2.51
N GLY A 409 6.03 4.36 -1.64
CA GLY A 409 5.78 4.38 -0.19
C GLY A 409 4.53 5.15 0.18
N LEU A 410 4.28 6.31 -0.46
CA LEU A 410 3.02 7.03 -0.26
C LEU A 410 1.81 6.20 -0.69
N GLY A 411 1.88 5.52 -1.83
CA GLY A 411 0.78 4.69 -2.35
C GLY A 411 0.50 3.43 -1.51
N ILE A 412 1.50 2.89 -0.83
CA ILE A 412 1.37 1.68 0.01
C ILE A 412 0.87 2.00 1.42
N THR A 413 1.07 3.23 1.91
CA THR A 413 0.73 3.59 3.31
C THR A 413 -0.75 3.34 3.65
N PRO A 414 -1.74 3.65 2.78
CA PRO A 414 -3.12 3.29 3.06
C PRO A 414 -3.32 1.79 3.32
N ASN A 415 -2.58 0.92 2.65
CA ASN A 415 -2.67 -0.53 2.86
C ASN A 415 -2.12 -0.96 4.22
N LEU A 416 -1.15 -0.23 4.77
CA LEU A 416 -0.64 -0.47 6.12
C LEU A 416 -1.68 -0.13 7.20
N GLY A 417 -2.68 0.70 6.88
CA GLY A 417 -3.83 0.95 7.76
C GLY A 417 -4.72 -0.29 7.96
N ARG A 418 -4.69 -1.22 7.01
CA ARG A 418 -5.44 -2.48 7.07
C ARG A 418 -4.71 -3.54 7.90
N ASP A 419 -3.40 -3.70 7.70
CA ASP A 419 -2.54 -4.54 8.51
C ASP A 419 -1.06 -4.19 8.27
N PHE A 420 -0.24 -4.13 9.31
CA PHE A 420 1.19 -3.84 9.20
C PHE A 420 1.96 -5.13 8.96
N THR A 421 2.03 -5.56 7.70
CA THR A 421 2.65 -6.84 7.32
C THR A 421 3.88 -6.65 6.45
N ILE A 422 4.85 -7.56 6.57
CA ILE A 422 6.01 -7.58 5.67
C ILE A 422 5.55 -7.80 4.22
N LEU A 423 4.43 -8.50 4.03
CA LEU A 423 3.89 -8.77 2.69
C LEU A 423 3.56 -7.49 1.91
N VAL A 424 2.99 -6.50 2.59
CA VAL A 424 2.67 -5.19 2.00
C VAL A 424 3.94 -4.35 1.80
N LEU A 425 4.98 -4.57 2.59
CA LEU A 425 6.27 -3.85 2.52
C LEU A 425 7.26 -4.44 1.50
N TRP A 426 7.04 -5.64 0.95
CA TRP A 426 7.93 -6.26 -0.03
C TRP A 426 8.29 -5.38 -1.22
N PRO A 427 7.35 -4.69 -1.89
CA PRO A 427 7.69 -3.77 -2.98
C PRO A 427 8.71 -2.71 -2.55
N MET A 428 8.63 -2.23 -1.31
CA MET A 428 9.55 -1.22 -0.79
C MET A 428 10.92 -1.77 -0.48
N ILE A 429 10.98 -2.98 0.09
CA ILE A 429 12.24 -3.68 0.38
C ILE A 429 12.97 -3.98 -0.93
N PHE A 430 12.29 -4.60 -1.90
CA PHE A 430 12.88 -4.89 -3.21
C PHE A 430 13.27 -3.63 -3.97
N GLY A 431 12.44 -2.60 -3.94
CA GLY A 431 12.77 -1.31 -4.54
C GLY A 431 14.02 -0.69 -3.90
N TYR A 432 14.15 -0.74 -2.59
CA TYR A 432 15.34 -0.23 -1.91
C TYR A 432 16.60 -1.01 -2.28
N ILE A 433 16.54 -2.35 -2.31
CA ILE A 433 17.65 -3.20 -2.75
C ILE A 433 18.04 -2.90 -4.20
N LEU A 434 17.06 -2.77 -5.10
CA LEU A 434 17.28 -2.42 -6.49
C LEU A 434 18.00 -1.07 -6.63
N ILE A 435 17.59 -0.06 -5.86
CA ILE A 435 18.26 1.25 -5.84
C ILE A 435 19.70 1.12 -5.38
N LEU A 436 19.96 0.39 -4.30
CA LEU A 436 21.32 0.20 -3.80
C LEU A 436 22.20 -0.51 -4.82
N TYR A 437 21.66 -1.51 -5.52
CA TYR A 437 22.36 -2.24 -6.57
C TYR A 437 22.71 -1.33 -7.75
N ILE A 438 21.72 -0.60 -8.28
CA ILE A 438 21.89 0.31 -9.41
C ILE A 438 22.89 1.42 -9.06
N GLU A 439 22.70 2.10 -7.92
CA GLU A 439 23.64 3.14 -7.47
C GLU A 439 25.05 2.57 -7.24
N GLY A 440 25.15 1.33 -6.77
CA GLY A 440 26.43 0.63 -6.59
C GLY A 440 27.18 0.44 -7.90
N ILE A 441 26.48 0.05 -8.97
CA ILE A 441 27.05 -0.08 -10.32
C ILE A 441 27.52 1.29 -10.83
N GLU A 442 26.70 2.33 -10.68
CA GLU A 442 27.05 3.67 -11.15
C GLU A 442 28.27 4.24 -10.43
N ARG A 443 28.36 4.06 -9.11
CA ARG A 443 29.53 4.50 -8.34
C ARG A 443 30.80 3.82 -8.82
N LYS A 444 30.75 2.52 -9.14
CA LYS A 444 31.90 1.79 -9.71
C LYS A 444 32.29 2.36 -11.08
N ARG A 445 31.31 2.65 -11.94
CA ARG A 445 31.53 3.25 -13.27
C ARG A 445 32.18 4.63 -13.17
N LEU A 446 31.66 5.49 -12.29
CA LEU A 446 32.19 6.84 -12.06
C LEU A 446 33.61 6.79 -11.48
N ARG A 447 33.91 5.89 -10.55
CA ARG A 447 35.27 5.69 -10.02
C ARG A 447 36.25 5.30 -11.12
N LYS A 448 35.85 4.39 -12.02
CA LYS A 448 36.67 3.96 -13.17
C LYS A 448 36.94 5.11 -14.15
N LEU A 449 35.92 5.93 -14.45
CA LEU A 449 36.09 7.11 -15.28
C LEU A 449 37.04 8.13 -14.62
N ASN A 450 36.85 8.40 -13.34
CA ASN A 450 37.72 9.32 -12.61
C ASN A 450 39.18 8.83 -12.53
N SER A 451 39.41 7.52 -12.42
CA SER A 451 40.78 6.96 -12.48
C SER A 451 41.41 7.04 -13.87
N LEU A 452 40.61 7.02 -14.94
CA LEU A 452 41.10 7.16 -16.32
C LEU A 452 41.39 8.63 -16.70
N TYR A 453 40.70 9.57 -16.05
CA TYR A 453 40.84 11.01 -16.27
C TYR A 453 41.68 11.72 -15.21
N GLN A 454 42.34 11.01 -14.29
CA GLN A 454 43.37 11.64 -13.47
C GLN A 454 44.48 12.11 -14.42
N PRO A 455 44.77 13.43 -14.50
CA PRO A 455 45.88 13.89 -15.29
C PRO A 455 47.15 13.24 -14.73
N ILE A 456 47.96 12.69 -15.63
CA ILE A 456 49.34 12.29 -15.35
C ILE A 456 50.08 13.57 -14.93
N SER A 457 49.95 13.95 -13.66
CA SER A 457 50.70 15.04 -13.03
C SER A 457 51.98 14.49 -12.40
N LYS A 458 52.62 13.54 -13.10
CA LYS A 458 54.00 13.14 -12.86
C LYS A 458 54.86 13.66 -14.00
N PHE A 459 55.01 14.98 -14.05
CA PHE A 459 56.19 15.66 -14.57
C PHE A 459 56.47 16.81 -13.61
N ASN A 460 57.26 16.49 -12.59
CA ASN A 460 58.39 17.26 -12.05
C ASN A 460 59.04 16.47 -10.93
#